data_AF-A0A1U7V8Y2-F1
#
_entry.id   AF-A0A1U7V8Y2-F1
#
_cell.length_a   1.000
_cell.length_b   1.000
_cell.length_c   1.000
_cell.angle_alpha   90.00
_cell.angle_beta   90.00
_cell.angle_gamma   90.00
#
_symmetry.space_group_name_H-M   'P 1'
#
loop_
_entity.id
_entity.type
_entity.pdbx_description
1 polymer ?
#
loop_
_entity_poly.entity_id
_entity_poly.type
_entity_poly.pdbx_seq_one_letter_code
_entity_poly.pdbx_strand_id
1 'polypeptide(L)'
;MASAAVGNNLVKIEEEEEIVRPVADFSPSLWGHQFLSFSIDNQVAEKYAKEIEALNEQTRNMLLATGMKLADTLNLIDIIEHLGISYHFEKEIDEILDQIYNQNSNCDDLCTFPLQFRLLRQHGFNISPGISSS
;
A
#
# COMPACT_ATOMS: atom_id res chain seq x y z
N MET A 1 -90.04 -10.85 25.81
CA MET A 1 -89.09 -11.66 25.03
C MET A 1 -88.63 -10.83 23.85
N ALA A 2 -87.42 -10.29 23.90
CA ALA A 2 -86.78 -9.67 22.74
C ALA A 2 -85.42 -10.34 22.62
N SER A 3 -85.32 -11.23 21.63
CA SER A 3 -84.07 -11.85 21.22
C SER A 3 -83.37 -10.88 20.28
N ALA A 4 -82.16 -10.44 20.62
CA ALA A 4 -81.32 -9.66 19.74
C ALA A 4 -80.09 -10.50 19.43
N ALA A 5 -80.02 -10.96 18.18
CA ALA A 5 -78.87 -11.64 17.61
C ALA A 5 -77.70 -10.65 17.57
N VAL A 6 -76.63 -10.95 18.29
CA VAL A 6 -75.37 -10.21 18.20
C VAL A 6 -74.63 -10.77 16.99
N GLY A 7 -74.55 -9.95 15.94
CA GLY A 7 -73.75 -10.24 14.75
C GLY A 7 -72.26 -10.16 15.08
N ASN A 8 -71.53 -11.21 14.73
CA ASN A 8 -70.09 -11.28 14.94
C ASN A 8 -69.41 -10.43 13.85
N ASN A 9 -68.93 -9.25 14.20
CA ASN A 9 -68.03 -8.49 13.34
C ASN A 9 -66.63 -9.14 13.39
N LEU A 10 -66.25 -9.82 12.31
CA LEU A 10 -64.91 -10.34 12.11
C LEU A 10 -63.98 -9.15 11.81
N VAL A 11 -63.36 -8.60 12.84
CA VAL A 11 -62.26 -7.64 12.69
C VAL A 11 -61.05 -8.44 12.18
N LYS A 12 -60.69 -8.23 10.92
CA LYS A 12 -59.46 -8.76 10.35
C LYS A 12 -58.31 -7.93 10.94
N ILE A 13 -57.66 -8.47 11.97
CA ILE A 13 -56.45 -7.88 12.53
C ILE A 13 -55.35 -8.18 11.53
N GLU A 14 -54.89 -7.15 10.81
CA GLU A 14 -53.63 -7.23 10.06
C GLU A 14 -52.52 -7.22 11.11
N GLU A 15 -51.98 -8.40 11.42
CA GLU A 15 -50.80 -8.55 12.27
C GLU A 15 -49.61 -7.94 11.52
N GLU A 16 -49.20 -6.74 11.92
CA GLU A 16 -47.90 -6.20 11.53
C GLU A 16 -46.82 -7.11 12.13
N GLU A 17 -46.14 -7.88 11.27
CA GLU A 17 -45.03 -8.72 11.69
C GLU A 17 -43.92 -7.85 12.32
N GLU A 18 -43.74 -7.99 13.64
CA GLU A 18 -42.70 -7.29 14.38
C GLU A 18 -41.32 -7.81 13.96
N ILE A 19 -40.53 -6.97 13.29
CA ILE A 19 -39.18 -7.32 12.85
C ILE A 19 -38.23 -7.34 14.06
N VAL A 20 -37.92 -8.54 14.57
CA VAL A 20 -36.95 -8.74 15.65
C VAL A 20 -35.51 -8.69 15.10
N ARG A 21 -34.70 -7.74 15.58
CA ARG A 21 -33.28 -7.66 15.21
C ARG A 21 -32.39 -8.49 16.16
N PRO A 22 -31.35 -9.17 15.64
CA PRO A 22 -30.36 -9.87 16.48
C PRO A 22 -29.56 -8.93 17.38
N VAL A 23 -29.09 -9.46 18.52
CA VAL A 23 -28.20 -8.76 19.45
C VAL A 23 -26.80 -8.63 18.82
N ALA A 24 -26.25 -7.42 18.85
CA ALA A 24 -24.88 -7.17 18.42
C ALA A 24 -23.90 -7.47 19.56
N ASP A 25 -23.00 -8.44 19.36
CA ASP A 25 -21.92 -8.84 20.29
C ASP A 25 -20.53 -8.52 19.72
N PHE A 26 -20.42 -7.37 19.03
CA PHE A 26 -19.15 -6.92 18.47
C PHE A 26 -18.28 -6.29 19.55
N SER A 27 -16.99 -6.63 19.54
CA SER A 27 -16.03 -5.99 20.45
C SER A 27 -15.94 -4.48 20.16
N PRO A 28 -15.84 -3.64 21.20
CA PRO A 28 -15.75 -2.20 21.03
C PRO A 28 -14.42 -1.79 20.37
N SER A 29 -14.37 -0.56 19.86
CA SER A 29 -13.14 0.00 19.29
C SER A 29 -12.02 0.10 20.33
N LEU A 30 -10.85 -0.45 20.00
CA LEU A 30 -9.64 -0.31 20.82
C LEU A 30 -9.13 1.13 20.90
N TRP A 31 -9.49 1.97 19.93
CA TRP A 31 -8.88 3.28 19.72
C TRP A 31 -9.68 4.43 20.33
N GLY A 32 -10.95 4.19 20.67
CA GLY A 32 -11.84 5.20 21.24
C GLY A 32 -11.75 6.54 20.49
N HIS A 33 -11.31 7.58 21.20
CA HIS A 33 -11.20 8.96 20.68
C HIS A 33 -9.73 9.39 20.43
N GLN A 34 -8.76 8.47 20.56
CA GLN A 34 -7.33 8.79 20.56
C GLN A 34 -6.87 9.55 19.31
N PHE A 35 -7.48 9.28 18.16
CA PHE A 35 -7.14 9.90 16.87
C PHE A 35 -8.07 11.05 16.46
N LEU A 36 -9.02 11.45 17.30
CA LEU A 36 -9.99 12.50 16.93
C LEU A 36 -9.40 13.92 17.00
N SER A 37 -8.35 14.11 17.79
CA SER A 37 -7.67 15.40 17.92
C SER A 37 -6.18 15.21 17.74
N PHE A 38 -5.63 15.91 16.76
CA PHE A 38 -4.21 15.99 16.51
C PHE A 38 -3.84 17.46 16.26
N SER A 39 -2.80 17.93 16.95
CA SER A 39 -2.23 19.24 16.73
C SER A 39 -0.81 19.04 16.25
N ILE A 40 -0.52 19.54 15.05
CA ILE A 40 0.83 19.48 14.49
C ILE A 40 1.72 20.55 15.16
N ASP A 41 2.91 20.16 15.58
CA ASP A 41 3.95 21.12 15.94
C ASP A 41 4.62 21.59 14.65
N ASN A 42 4.23 22.78 14.19
CA ASN A 42 4.74 23.37 12.95
C ASN A 42 6.26 23.60 13.01
N GLN A 43 6.84 23.92 14.17
CA GLN A 43 8.28 24.17 14.29
C GLN A 43 9.07 22.87 14.08
N VAL A 44 8.58 21.77 14.66
CA VAL A 44 9.17 20.44 14.48
C VAL A 44 8.98 19.95 13.04
N ALA A 45 7.78 20.13 12.48
CA ALA A 45 7.49 19.75 11.09
C ALA A 45 8.38 20.50 10.09
N GLU A 46 8.54 21.81 10.24
CA GLU A 46 9.42 22.61 9.38
C GLU A 46 10.89 22.22 9.51
N LYS A 47 11.34 21.88 10.72
CA LYS A 47 12.71 21.39 10.94
C LYS A 47 12.94 20.08 10.18
N TYR A 48 12.02 19.11 10.30
CA TYR A 48 12.13 17.83 9.60
C TYR A 48 12.02 18.01 8.09
N ALA A 49 11.14 18.87 7.59
CA ALA A 49 11.00 19.13 6.16
C ALA A 49 12.31 19.62 5.54
N LYS A 50 13.02 20.54 6.21
CA LYS A 50 14.34 21.04 5.76
C LYS A 50 15.41 19.96 5.76
N GLU A 51 15.42 19.10 6.77
CA GLU A 51 16.37 17.99 6.85
C GLU A 51 16.08 16.91 5.78
N ILE A 52 14.81 16.59 5.56
CA ILE A 52 14.35 15.66 4.52
C ILE A 52 14.74 16.16 3.14
N GLU A 53 14.60 17.46 2.84
CA GLU A 53 15.02 18.04 1.56
C GLU A 53 16.52 17.79 1.30
N ALA A 54 17.37 18.06 2.29
CA ALA A 54 18.81 17.83 2.18
C ALA A 54 19.18 16.33 2.07
N LEU A 55 18.47 15.44 2.77
CA LEU A 55 18.69 13.99 2.69
C LEU A 55 18.18 13.40 1.38
N ASN A 56 17.06 13.91 0.86
CA ASN A 56 16.52 13.52 -0.44
C ASN A 56 17.52 13.85 -1.54
N GLU A 57 18.13 15.04 -1.50
CA GLU A 57 19.12 15.42 -2.51
C GLU A 57 20.40 14.57 -2.41
N GLN A 58 20.86 14.23 -1.20
CA GLN A 58 21.96 13.27 -1.03
C GLN A 58 21.63 11.90 -1.61
N THR A 59 20.42 11.39 -1.37
CA THR A 59 19.96 10.11 -1.90
C THR A 59 19.85 10.14 -3.43
N ARG A 60 19.35 11.25 -4.00
CA ARG A 60 19.29 11.46 -5.46
C ARG A 60 20.69 11.41 -6.08
N ASN A 61 21.66 12.06 -5.44
CA ASN A 61 23.06 12.02 -5.90
C ASN A 61 23.67 10.62 -5.80
N MET A 62 23.28 9.80 -4.82
CA MET A 62 23.70 8.39 -4.75
C MET A 62 23.11 7.57 -5.90
N LEU A 63 21.83 7.79 -6.25
CA LEU A 63 21.18 7.12 -7.39
C LEU A 63 21.83 7.50 -8.73
N LEU A 64 22.18 8.78 -8.91
CA LEU A 64 22.78 9.31 -10.14
C LEU A 64 24.30 9.12 -10.21
N ALA A 65 24.91 8.50 -9.20
CA ALA A 65 26.35 8.30 -9.16
C ALA A 65 26.81 7.38 -10.31
N THR A 66 27.78 7.87 -11.09
CA THR A 66 28.31 7.10 -12.23
C THR A 66 29.29 6.02 -11.77
N GLY A 67 29.30 4.88 -12.46
CA GLY A 67 30.27 3.80 -12.23
C GLY A 67 29.94 2.85 -11.07
N MET A 68 28.73 2.90 -10.52
CA MET A 68 28.24 1.89 -9.58
C MET A 68 28.12 0.51 -10.26
N LYS A 69 28.42 -0.56 -9.51
CA LYS A 69 28.19 -1.93 -9.98
C LYS A 69 26.69 -2.19 -10.01
N LEU A 70 26.23 -3.03 -10.95
CA LEU A 70 24.82 -3.42 -11.08
C LEU A 70 24.21 -3.87 -9.74
N ALA A 71 24.91 -4.73 -9.00
CA ALA A 71 24.44 -5.21 -7.69
C ALA A 71 24.26 -4.08 -6.66
N ASP A 72 25.20 -3.12 -6.61
CA ASP A 72 25.12 -2.00 -5.67
C ASP A 72 23.96 -1.06 -6.03
N THR A 73 23.73 -0.82 -7.32
CA THR A 73 22.61 -0.02 -7.81
C THR A 73 21.27 -0.69 -7.47
N LEU A 74 21.11 -1.98 -7.75
CA LEU A 74 19.88 -2.71 -7.44
C LEU A 74 19.61 -2.77 -5.92
N ASN A 75 20.65 -2.98 -5.11
CA ASN A 75 20.53 -2.95 -3.65
C ASN A 75 20.12 -1.56 -3.13
N LEU A 76 20.64 -0.49 -3.72
CA LEU A 76 20.26 0.88 -3.34
C LEU A 76 18.77 1.12 -3.61
N ILE A 77 18.27 0.73 -4.79
CA ILE A 77 16.85 0.82 -5.13
C ILE A 77 16.01 0.00 -4.15
N ASP A 78 16.40 -1.24 -3.87
CA ASP A 78 15.68 -2.12 -2.96
C ASP A 78 15.60 -1.55 -1.53
N ILE A 79 16.68 -0.94 -1.05
CA ILE A 79 16.70 -0.27 0.26
C ILE A 79 15.74 0.94 0.25
N ILE A 80 15.78 1.77 -0.79
CA ILE A 80 14.92 2.95 -0.92
C ILE A 80 13.44 2.56 -0.93
N GLU A 81 13.08 1.48 -1.63
CA GLU A 81 11.72 0.95 -1.67
C GLU A 81 11.29 0.37 -0.32
N HIS A 82 12.13 -0.43 0.33
CA HIS A 82 11.83 -1.01 1.65
C HIS A 82 11.75 0.04 2.77
N LEU A 83 12.42 1.18 2.62
CA LEU A 83 12.29 2.34 3.50
C LEU A 83 11.00 3.14 3.26
N GLY A 84 10.27 2.87 2.17
CA GLY A 84 9.03 3.56 1.83
C GLY A 84 9.23 5.00 1.35
N ILE A 85 10.43 5.34 0.87
CA ILE A 85 10.78 6.70 0.39
C ILE A 85 10.98 6.76 -1.13
N SER A 86 10.75 5.65 -1.85
CA SER A 86 10.90 5.57 -3.31
C SER A 86 10.02 6.55 -4.09
N TYR A 87 8.90 7.00 -3.52
CA TYR A 87 8.00 7.98 -4.13
C TYR A 87 8.66 9.35 -4.42
N HIS A 88 9.80 9.66 -3.79
CA HIS A 88 10.59 10.86 -4.09
C HIS A 88 11.53 10.72 -5.30
N PHE A 89 11.72 9.49 -5.78
CA PHE A 89 12.75 9.11 -6.75
C PHE A 89 12.17 8.24 -7.89
N GLU A 90 10.85 8.24 -8.09
CA GLU A 90 10.19 7.38 -9.09
C GLU A 90 10.82 7.52 -10.48
N LYS A 91 11.13 8.76 -10.88
CA LYS A 91 11.77 9.05 -12.17
C LYS A 91 13.18 8.47 -12.25
N GLU A 92 14.02 8.72 -11.25
CA GLU A 92 15.40 8.20 -11.23
C GLU A 92 15.42 6.67 -11.24
N ILE A 93 14.55 6.05 -10.45
CA ILE A 93 14.45 4.59 -10.37
C ILE A 93 14.01 4.01 -11.71
N ASP A 94 12.97 4.57 -12.33
CA ASP A 94 12.48 4.12 -13.64
C ASP A 94 13.55 4.25 -14.73
N GLU A 95 14.25 5.40 -14.80
CA GLU A 95 15.36 5.61 -15.75
C GLU A 95 16.50 4.60 -15.56
N ILE A 96 16.87 4.31 -14.31
CA ILE A 96 17.91 3.32 -14.00
C ILE A 96 17.46 1.90 -14.38
N LEU A 97 16.23 1.52 -14.04
CA LEU A 97 15.70 0.19 -14.34
C LEU A 97 15.49 -0.02 -15.84
N ASP A 98 15.01 0.99 -16.57
CA ASP A 98 14.91 0.95 -18.03
C ASP A 98 16.28 0.76 -18.67
N GLN A 99 17.30 1.47 -18.21
CA GLN A 99 18.67 1.28 -18.68
C GLN A 99 19.18 -0.15 -18.42
N ILE A 100 18.96 -0.68 -17.21
CA ILE A 100 19.36 -2.05 -16.84
C ILE A 100 18.67 -3.08 -17.73
N TYR A 101 17.37 -2.90 -17.99
CA TYR A 101 16.56 -3.76 -18.85
C TYR A 101 17.06 -3.76 -20.30
N ASN A 102 17.24 -2.56 -20.88
CA ASN A 102 17.62 -2.39 -22.28
C ASN A 102 19.07 -2.82 -22.57
N GLN A 103 19.94 -2.77 -21.57
CA GLN A 103 21.32 -3.26 -21.71
C GLN A 103 21.41 -4.79 -21.77
N ASN A 104 20.29 -5.53 -21.61
CA ASN A 104 20.28 -6.98 -21.46
C ASN A 104 21.39 -7.44 -20.53
N SER A 105 21.56 -6.70 -19.42
CA SER A 105 22.58 -6.93 -18.41
C SER A 105 22.19 -8.17 -17.61
N ASN A 106 22.12 -9.33 -18.27
CA ASN A 106 21.90 -10.62 -17.65
C ASN A 106 23.08 -10.85 -16.73
N CYS A 107 22.80 -10.72 -15.43
CA CYS A 107 23.79 -11.02 -14.44
C CYS A 107 23.93 -12.55 -14.38
N ASP A 108 25.10 -13.07 -14.78
CA ASP A 108 25.46 -14.49 -14.58
C ASP A 108 25.66 -14.82 -13.09
N ASP A 109 25.65 -13.80 -12.21
CA ASP A 109 25.71 -13.98 -10.77
C ASP A 109 24.33 -14.37 -10.21
N LEU A 110 24.27 -15.58 -9.68
CA LEU A 110 23.11 -16.19 -9.03
C LEU A 110 22.55 -15.34 -7.88
N CYS A 111 23.38 -14.49 -7.25
CA CYS A 111 22.97 -13.63 -6.15
C CYS A 111 22.25 -12.36 -6.63
N THR A 112 22.62 -11.84 -7.81
CA THR A 112 22.13 -10.54 -8.31
C THR A 112 20.91 -10.70 -9.22
N PHE A 113 20.84 -11.80 -9.99
CA PHE A 113 19.72 -12.05 -10.90
C PHE A 113 18.34 -12.06 -10.22
N PRO A 114 18.12 -12.70 -9.05
CA PRO A 114 16.80 -12.70 -8.40
C PRO A 114 16.32 -11.30 -8.03
N LEU A 115 17.23 -10.42 -7.57
CA LEU A 115 16.90 -9.04 -7.23
C LEU A 115 16.57 -8.23 -8.48
N GLN A 116 17.39 -8.35 -9.53
CA GLN A 116 17.15 -7.73 -10.83
C GLN A 116 15.79 -8.16 -11.40
N PHE A 117 15.52 -9.47 -11.43
CA PHE A 117 14.27 -10.03 -11.93
C PHE A 117 13.07 -9.47 -11.17
N ARG A 118 13.14 -9.47 -9.83
CA ARG A 118 12.06 -8.96 -8.98
C ARG A 118 11.80 -7.48 -9.23
N LEU A 119 12.83 -6.62 -9.17
CA LEU A 119 12.68 -5.18 -9.33
C LEU A 119 12.13 -4.84 -10.72
N LEU A 120 12.69 -5.41 -11.78
CA LEU A 120 12.19 -5.17 -13.14
C LEU A 120 10.73 -5.60 -13.30
N ARG A 121 10.34 -6.77 -12.77
CA ARG A 121 8.94 -7.22 -12.82
C ARG A 121 8.00 -6.32 -12.02
N GLN A 122 8.41 -5.86 -10.83
CA GLN A 122 7.61 -4.95 -10.00
C GLN A 122 7.36 -3.61 -10.69
N HIS A 123 8.32 -3.14 -11.49
CA HIS A 123 8.21 -1.91 -12.29
C HIS A 123 7.61 -2.13 -13.69
N GLY A 124 7.09 -3.32 -13.98
CA GLY A 124 6.36 -3.59 -15.23
C GLY A 124 7.23 -3.99 -16.43
N PHE A 125 8.54 -4.13 -16.26
CA PHE A 125 9.43 -4.63 -17.31
C PHE A 125 9.25 -6.14 -17.51
N ASN A 126 9.10 -6.57 -18.76
CA ASN A 126 8.87 -7.98 -19.10
C ASN A 126 10.18 -8.75 -19.27
N ILE A 127 10.95 -8.88 -18.19
CA ILE A 127 12.17 -9.69 -18.17
C ILE A 127 11.84 -11.18 -18.21
N SER A 128 12.52 -11.93 -19.06
CA SER A 128 12.42 -13.40 -19.10
C SER A 128 12.82 -13.97 -17.75
N PRO A 129 12.10 -14.96 -17.18
CA PRO A 129 12.45 -15.57 -15.90
C PRO A 129 13.81 -16.27 -15.90
N GLY A 130 14.51 -16.34 -17.04
CA GLY A 130 15.69 -17.15 -17.22
C GLY A 130 15.26 -18.60 -17.13
N ILE A 131 15.30 -19.33 -18.25
CA ILE A 131 15.19 -20.78 -18.14
C ILE A 131 16.47 -21.17 -17.39
N SER A 132 16.36 -21.49 -16.10
CA SER A 132 17.37 -22.29 -15.42
C SER A 132 17.30 -23.69 -16.05
N SER A 133 17.75 -23.80 -17.30
CA SER A 133 17.94 -25.07 -17.99
C SER A 133 19.08 -25.76 -17.28
N SER A 134 18.71 -26.49 -16.24
CA SER A 134 19.48 -27.58 -15.67
C SER A 134 19.31 -28.81 -16.56
#